data_AF-A0A1B9JXA1-F1
#
_entry.id   AF-A0A1B9JXA1-F1
#
_cell.length_a   1.000
_cell.length_b   1.000
_cell.length_c   1.000
_cell.angle_alpha   90.00
_cell.angle_beta   90.00
_cell.angle_gamma   90.00
#
_symmetry.space_group_name_H-M   'P 1'
#
loop_
_entity.id
_entity.type
_entity.pdbx_description
1 polymer ?
#
loop_
_entity_poly.entity_id
_entity_poly.type
_entity_poly.pdbx_seq_one_letter_code
_entity_poly.pdbx_strand_id
1 'polypeptide(L)'
;MYVVGGHLVCSDWIGKWDFMPNRRDELPFGWYFRNGDNYLLSSPQGQALNSLSSNYKKDHRITIKTINGLQYINVPTAFAPDGRGFFIRAVDGTTRQVGHVEDDAIRDIYGHFDAGVVDHHDVYARGAFRGSTAIYPENGASPPQKNWAAWGYDFRASNVVPTANENRVLNIGATPAIYLGV
;
A
#
# COMPACT_ATOMS: atom_id res chain seq x y z
N MET A 1 -22.75 -25.34 -8.73
CA MET A 1 -22.11 -25.62 -10.03
C MET A 1 -23.18 -25.39 -11.09
N TYR A 2 -22.95 -24.49 -12.05
CA TYR A 2 -23.90 -24.22 -13.13
C TYR A 2 -23.14 -23.99 -14.45
N VAL A 3 -23.83 -24.17 -15.58
CA VAL A 3 -23.22 -24.12 -16.91
C VAL A 3 -23.43 -22.72 -17.51
N VAL A 4 -22.33 -22.07 -17.89
CA VAL A 4 -22.36 -20.83 -18.70
C VAL A 4 -21.50 -21.07 -19.94
N GLY A 5 -22.12 -20.97 -21.12
CA GLY A 5 -21.39 -21.10 -22.39
C GLY A 5 -20.61 -22.41 -22.57
N GLY A 6 -21.03 -23.51 -21.93
CA GLY A 6 -20.33 -24.79 -21.99
C GLY A 6 -19.21 -24.99 -20.96
N HIS A 7 -18.95 -23.99 -20.10
CA HIS A 7 -17.99 -24.12 -19.00
C HIS A 7 -18.70 -24.48 -17.69
N LEU A 8 -18.11 -25.42 -16.94
CA LEU A 8 -18.50 -25.73 -15.58
C LEU A 8 -18.01 -24.61 -14.66
N VAL A 9 -18.93 -23.79 -14.16
CA VAL A 9 -18.60 -22.75 -13.16
C VAL A 9 -18.82 -23.36 -11.78
N CYS A 10 -17.71 -23.58 -11.05
CA CYS A 10 -17.75 -23.81 -9.61
C CYS A 10 -18.15 -22.50 -8.94
N SER A 11 -19.04 -22.55 -7.93
CA SER A 11 -19.27 -21.37 -7.08
C SER A 11 -17.95 -20.97 -6.44
N ASP A 12 -17.68 -19.68 -6.33
CA ASP A 12 -16.54 -19.18 -5.56
C ASP A 12 -16.57 -19.76 -4.13
N TRP A 13 -15.40 -19.87 -3.51
CA TRP A 13 -15.30 -20.37 -2.14
C TRP A 13 -15.47 -19.22 -1.14
N ILE A 14 -16.15 -19.49 -0.02
CA ILE A 14 -16.39 -18.49 1.05
C ILE A 14 -15.06 -18.03 1.62
N GLY A 15 -14.77 -16.73 1.53
CA GLY A 15 -13.49 -16.14 1.90
C GLY A 15 -12.58 -15.82 0.72
N LYS A 16 -12.96 -16.12 -0.52
CA LYS A 16 -12.21 -15.70 -1.71
C LYS A 16 -12.13 -14.18 -1.76
N TRP A 17 -10.96 -13.67 -2.13
CA TRP A 17 -10.76 -12.25 -2.41
C TRP A 17 -10.59 -12.00 -3.90
N ASP A 18 -11.05 -10.84 -4.36
CA ASP A 18 -10.82 -10.38 -5.72
C ASP A 18 -10.78 -8.85 -5.78
N PHE A 19 -10.23 -8.32 -6.87
CA PHE A 19 -10.28 -6.91 -7.22
C PHE A 19 -11.27 -6.73 -8.36
N MET A 20 -12.46 -6.24 -8.03
CA MET A 20 -13.57 -6.17 -8.97
C MET A 20 -13.57 -4.85 -9.76
N PRO A 21 -13.94 -4.88 -11.05
CA PRO A 21 -14.10 -3.65 -11.84
C PRO A 21 -15.38 -2.87 -11.46
N ASN A 22 -16.25 -3.46 -10.65
CA ASN A 22 -17.50 -2.89 -10.18
C ASN A 22 -17.28 -1.83 -9.11
N ARG A 23 -18.21 -0.87 -8.99
CA ARG A 23 -18.27 0.04 -7.84
C ARG A 23 -18.72 -0.72 -6.58
N ARG A 24 -18.50 -0.12 -5.40
CA ARG A 24 -18.89 -0.66 -4.09
C ARG A 24 -20.33 -1.17 -4.06
N ASP A 25 -21.27 -0.38 -4.58
CA ASP A 25 -22.71 -0.66 -4.49
C ASP A 25 -23.23 -1.45 -5.70
N GLU A 26 -22.33 -1.88 -6.59
CA GLU A 26 -22.59 -2.63 -7.82
C GLU A 26 -21.88 -3.99 -7.82
N LEU A 27 -21.47 -4.46 -6.63
CA LEU A 27 -20.84 -5.77 -6.49
C LEU A 27 -21.83 -6.89 -6.84
N PRO A 28 -21.39 -7.94 -7.54
CA PRO A 28 -22.24 -9.10 -7.82
C PRO A 28 -22.75 -9.74 -6.52
N PHE A 29 -23.88 -10.44 -6.61
CA PHE A 29 -24.45 -11.16 -5.47
C PHE A 29 -23.41 -12.06 -4.77
N GLY A 30 -23.42 -12.05 -3.44
CA GLY A 30 -22.49 -12.80 -2.61
C GLY A 30 -21.13 -12.14 -2.41
N TRP A 31 -20.83 -11.02 -3.09
CA TRP A 31 -19.60 -10.27 -2.92
C TRP A 31 -19.78 -9.02 -2.09
N TYR A 32 -18.84 -8.78 -1.18
CA TYR A 32 -18.89 -7.70 -0.20
C TYR A 32 -17.60 -6.90 -0.21
N PHE A 33 -17.72 -5.59 -0.05
CA PHE A 33 -16.57 -4.68 -0.03
C PHE A 33 -15.68 -4.94 1.20
N ARG A 34 -14.36 -5.00 1.01
CA ARG A 34 -13.37 -5.27 2.07
C ARG A 34 -12.92 -4.00 2.78
N ASN A 35 -13.82 -3.40 3.55
CA ASN A 35 -13.62 -2.11 4.21
C ASN A 35 -13.70 -2.14 5.74
N GLY A 36 -13.86 -3.31 6.36
CA GLY A 36 -14.03 -3.41 7.81
C GLY A 36 -15.47 -3.24 8.31
N ASP A 37 -16.46 -3.17 7.42
CA ASP A 37 -17.87 -3.12 7.78
C ASP A 37 -18.28 -4.29 8.68
N ASN A 38 -19.34 -4.07 9.47
CA ASN A 38 -19.78 -4.99 10.52
C ASN A 38 -21.14 -5.56 10.19
N TYR A 39 -21.24 -6.88 10.30
CA TYR A 39 -22.48 -7.62 10.13
C TYR A 39 -22.91 -8.22 11.46
N LEU A 40 -24.21 -8.25 11.72
CA LEU A 40 -24.75 -9.00 12.87
C LEU A 40 -24.27 -10.44 12.79
N LEU A 41 -23.78 -11.01 13.89
CA LEU A 41 -23.28 -12.38 13.92
C LEU A 41 -24.35 -13.41 13.49
N SER A 42 -25.62 -13.08 13.73
CA SER A 42 -26.79 -13.89 13.33
C SER A 42 -27.25 -13.69 11.88
N SER A 43 -26.74 -12.68 11.17
CA SER A 43 -27.07 -12.46 9.75
C SER A 43 -26.42 -13.53 8.86
N PRO A 44 -26.92 -13.76 7.63
CA PRO A 44 -26.27 -14.66 6.68
C PRO A 44 -24.78 -14.35 6.47
N GLN A 45 -24.44 -13.07 6.32
CA GLN A 45 -23.07 -12.58 6.15
C GLN A 45 -22.23 -12.88 7.39
N GLY A 46 -22.80 -12.63 8.57
CA GLY A 46 -22.15 -12.90 9.86
C GLY A 46 -21.87 -14.38 10.07
N GLN A 47 -22.81 -15.25 9.70
CA GLN A 47 -22.63 -16.71 9.78
C GLN A 47 -21.58 -17.21 8.78
N ALA A 48 -21.59 -16.70 7.54
CA ALA A 48 -20.58 -17.02 6.54
C ALA A 48 -19.18 -16.63 7.02
N LEU A 49 -19.01 -15.40 7.53
CA LEU A 49 -17.75 -14.94 8.12
C LEU A 49 -17.35 -15.80 9.35
N ASN A 50 -18.31 -16.16 10.19
CA ASN A 50 -18.01 -16.94 11.39
C ASN A 50 -17.62 -18.40 11.08
N SER A 51 -18.10 -18.97 9.96
CA SER A 51 -17.70 -20.31 9.51
C SER A 51 -16.25 -20.41 9.02
N LEU A 52 -15.60 -19.27 8.74
CA LEU A 52 -14.18 -19.24 8.39
C LEU A 52 -13.34 -19.80 9.54
N SER A 53 -12.21 -20.43 9.20
CA SER A 53 -11.32 -21.03 10.19
C SER A 53 -10.77 -19.99 11.17
N SER A 54 -10.40 -20.44 12.37
CA SER A 54 -9.77 -19.57 13.38
C SER A 54 -8.52 -18.88 12.84
N ASN A 55 -7.69 -19.60 12.08
CA ASN A 55 -6.48 -19.05 11.46
C ASN A 55 -6.83 -17.97 10.43
N TYR A 56 -7.77 -18.24 9.52
CA TYR A 56 -8.20 -17.25 8.52
C TYR A 56 -8.71 -15.98 9.20
N LYS A 57 -9.54 -16.12 10.25
CA LYS A 57 -10.04 -14.97 11.00
C LYS A 57 -8.93 -14.19 11.69
N LYS A 58 -7.96 -14.88 12.29
CA LYS A 58 -6.78 -14.26 12.92
C LYS A 58 -5.93 -13.49 11.91
N ASP A 59 -5.56 -14.13 10.80
CA ASP A 59 -4.68 -13.58 9.78
C ASP A 59 -5.30 -12.33 9.13
N HIS A 60 -6.63 -12.31 8.99
CA HIS A 60 -7.35 -11.23 8.33
C HIS A 60 -8.05 -10.26 9.29
N ARG A 61 -7.72 -10.32 10.58
CA ARG A 61 -8.28 -9.46 11.64
C ARG A 61 -9.81 -9.40 11.61
N ILE A 62 -10.44 -10.56 11.42
CA ILE A 62 -11.88 -10.76 11.53
C ILE A 62 -12.19 -11.10 12.99
N THR A 63 -12.94 -10.21 13.65
CA THR A 63 -13.18 -10.25 15.09
C THR A 63 -14.66 -10.11 15.38
N ILE A 64 -15.11 -10.74 16.47
CA ILE A 64 -16.45 -10.56 17.00
C ILE A 64 -16.39 -9.47 18.07
N LYS A 65 -17.30 -8.50 17.99
CA LYS A 65 -17.46 -7.43 18.98
C LYS A 65 -18.91 -7.28 19.42
N THR A 66 -19.11 -6.88 20.67
CA THR A 66 -20.44 -6.61 21.21
C THR A 66 -20.72 -5.11 21.12
N ILE A 67 -21.80 -4.73 20.42
CA ILE A 67 -22.27 -3.35 20.28
C ILE A 67 -23.74 -3.35 20.68
N ASN A 68 -24.10 -2.55 21.69
CA ASN A 68 -25.47 -2.43 22.21
C ASN A 68 -26.12 -3.79 22.55
N GLY A 69 -25.35 -4.71 23.16
CA GLY A 69 -25.82 -6.04 23.55
C GLY A 69 -25.92 -7.06 22.41
N LEU A 70 -25.64 -6.67 21.17
CA LEU A 70 -25.63 -7.55 20.00
C LEU A 70 -24.20 -7.84 19.55
N GLN A 71 -23.96 -9.06 19.08
CA GLN A 71 -22.67 -9.46 18.54
C GLN A 71 -22.59 -9.15 17.05
N TYR A 72 -21.48 -8.55 16.64
CA TYR A 72 -21.15 -8.24 15.26
C TYR A 72 -19.81 -8.84 14.89
N ILE A 73 -19.63 -9.19 13.62
CA ILE A 73 -18.38 -9.67 13.04
C ILE A 73 -18.02 -8.79 11.84
N ASN A 74 -16.74 -8.44 11.70
CA ASN A 74 -16.29 -7.56 10.62
C ASN A 74 -15.87 -8.34 9.37
N VAL A 75 -16.07 -7.75 8.19
CA VAL A 75 -15.31 -8.16 6.99
C VAL A 75 -13.85 -7.71 7.14
N PRO A 76 -12.88 -8.40 6.52
CA PRO A 76 -11.51 -7.94 6.52
C PRO A 76 -11.37 -6.62 5.77
N THR A 77 -10.44 -5.77 6.19
CA THR A 77 -10.09 -4.53 5.46
C THR A 77 -8.97 -4.79 4.45
N ALA A 78 -9.04 -4.14 3.30
CA ALA A 78 -7.95 -4.03 2.33
C ALA A 78 -7.14 -2.74 2.48
N PHE A 79 -7.43 -1.93 3.51
CA PHE A 79 -6.88 -0.60 3.70
C PHE A 79 -6.09 -0.49 5.01
N ALA A 80 -5.01 0.26 4.98
CA ALA A 80 -4.28 0.74 6.14
C ALA A 80 -5.11 1.75 6.94
N PRO A 81 -4.75 2.03 8.20
CA PRO A 81 -5.48 2.99 9.04
C PRO A 81 -5.56 4.42 8.45
N ASP A 82 -4.62 4.79 7.59
CA ASP A 82 -4.58 6.08 6.89
C ASP A 82 -5.40 6.11 5.58
N GLY A 83 -6.06 5.00 5.24
CA GLY A 83 -6.92 4.85 4.06
C GLY A 83 -6.20 4.40 2.79
N ARG A 84 -4.87 4.23 2.80
CA ARG A 84 -4.15 3.66 1.66
C ARG A 84 -4.49 2.17 1.49
N GLY A 85 -4.56 1.72 0.24
CA GLY A 85 -4.78 0.30 -0.08
C GLY A 85 -3.50 -0.52 0.05
N PHE A 86 -3.59 -1.73 0.58
CA PHE A 86 -2.44 -2.63 0.62
C PHE A 86 -2.17 -3.25 -0.76
N PHE A 87 -0.89 -3.35 -1.13
CA PHE A 87 -0.46 -4.25 -2.20
C PHE A 87 -0.36 -5.69 -1.68
N ILE A 88 -0.98 -6.63 -2.37
CA ILE A 88 -0.87 -8.05 -2.05
C ILE A 88 0.43 -8.58 -2.64
N ARG A 89 1.20 -9.30 -1.82
CA ARG A 89 2.42 -10.01 -2.26
C ARG A 89 2.52 -11.37 -1.59
N ALA A 90 3.27 -12.25 -2.25
CA ALA A 90 3.48 -13.61 -1.78
C ALA A 90 4.11 -13.64 -0.38
N VAL A 91 3.74 -14.68 0.37
CA VAL A 91 4.27 -15.01 1.69
C VAL A 91 5.24 -16.18 1.57
N ASP A 92 6.23 -16.29 2.45
CA ASP A 92 7.16 -17.42 2.47
C ASP A 92 6.69 -18.57 3.38
N GLY A 93 5.63 -18.35 4.16
CA GLY A 93 5.06 -19.37 5.05
C GLY A 93 5.87 -19.58 6.34
N THR A 94 6.87 -18.74 6.62
CA THR A 94 7.74 -18.79 7.80
C THR A 94 7.82 -17.44 8.50
N THR A 95 8.77 -16.59 8.14
CA THR A 95 8.96 -15.24 8.66
C THR A 95 7.89 -14.29 8.17
N ARG A 96 7.29 -14.57 7.00
CA ARG A 96 6.13 -13.86 6.49
C ARG A 96 4.95 -14.82 6.35
N GLN A 97 3.90 -14.53 7.11
CA GLN A 97 2.65 -15.29 7.11
C GLN A 97 1.52 -14.53 6.41
N VAL A 98 0.44 -15.23 6.10
CA VAL A 98 -0.79 -14.61 5.61
C VAL A 98 -1.26 -13.56 6.63
N GLY A 99 -1.69 -12.39 6.14
CA GLY A 99 -2.12 -11.30 7.00
C GLY A 99 -1.01 -10.42 7.57
N HIS A 100 0.26 -10.78 7.39
CA HIS A 100 1.39 -9.95 7.80
C HIS A 100 1.46 -8.68 6.95
N VAL A 101 1.39 -7.53 7.62
CA VAL A 101 1.49 -6.20 7.01
C VAL A 101 2.92 -5.70 7.16
N GLU A 102 3.45 -5.13 6.09
CA GLU A 102 4.71 -4.39 6.10
C GLU A 102 4.41 -2.98 5.63
N ASP A 103 5.02 -2.00 6.28
CA ASP A 103 4.92 -0.60 5.88
C ASP A 103 5.74 -0.34 4.61
N ASP A 104 5.45 0.78 3.94
CA ASP A 104 6.15 1.15 2.73
C ASP A 104 7.63 1.43 3.00
N ALA A 105 8.48 0.78 2.22
CA ALA A 105 9.92 0.95 2.27
C ALA A 105 10.49 0.89 0.85
N ILE A 106 11.48 1.73 0.58
CA ILE A 106 12.39 1.55 -0.54
C ILE A 106 13.64 0.81 -0.05
N ARG A 107 14.33 0.13 -0.97
CA ARG A 107 15.67 -0.38 -0.66
C ARG A 107 16.60 0.79 -0.33
N ASP A 108 17.61 0.50 0.49
CA ASP A 108 18.67 1.47 0.76
C ASP A 108 19.27 2.00 -0.56
N ILE A 109 19.37 3.33 -0.66
CA ILE A 109 19.98 4.03 -1.79
C ILE A 109 21.18 4.77 -1.22
N TYR A 110 22.32 4.10 -1.24
CA TYR A 110 23.58 4.71 -0.85
C TYR A 110 24.20 5.49 -2.02
N GLY A 111 24.56 6.74 -1.75
CA GLY A 111 25.37 7.57 -2.62
C GLY A 111 26.41 8.31 -1.81
N HIS A 112 27.62 8.40 -2.34
CA HIS A 112 28.71 9.19 -1.77
C HIS A 112 29.15 10.22 -2.79
N PHE A 113 29.37 11.46 -2.35
CA PHE A 113 30.01 12.46 -3.19
C PHE A 113 31.09 13.20 -2.39
N ASP A 114 32.30 13.23 -2.95
CA ASP A 114 33.39 14.09 -2.49
C ASP A 114 33.33 15.39 -3.29
N ALA A 115 33.04 16.51 -2.61
CA ALA A 115 32.99 17.82 -3.26
C ALA A 115 34.31 18.59 -3.07
N GLY A 116 34.93 18.98 -4.19
CA GLY A 116 35.92 20.07 -4.24
C GLY A 116 35.27 21.41 -4.61
N VAL A 117 35.98 22.53 -4.43
CA VAL A 117 35.52 23.86 -4.89
C VAL A 117 35.52 23.87 -6.43
N VAL A 118 34.35 23.68 -7.05
CA VAL A 118 34.19 23.78 -8.51
C VAL A 118 33.50 25.10 -8.82
N ASP A 119 34.17 25.97 -9.58
CA ASP A 119 33.57 27.16 -10.18
C ASP A 119 32.46 26.71 -11.15
N HIS A 120 31.33 27.43 -11.26
CA HIS A 120 30.19 27.07 -12.13
C HIS A 120 29.46 25.73 -11.81
N HIS A 121 29.25 25.38 -10.54
CA HIS A 121 28.50 24.20 -10.08
C HIS A 121 27.12 23.93 -10.74
N ASP A 122 26.44 24.97 -11.23
CA ASP A 122 25.16 24.90 -11.93
C ASP A 122 25.24 24.25 -13.32
N VAL A 123 26.40 24.29 -13.99
CA VAL A 123 26.63 23.60 -15.29
C VAL A 123 27.09 22.16 -15.14
N TYR A 124 27.57 21.75 -13.96
CA TYR A 124 28.05 20.38 -13.70
C TYR A 124 26.98 19.45 -13.13
N ALA A 125 25.92 19.99 -12.53
CA ALA A 125 24.79 19.20 -12.06
C ALA A 125 23.77 18.95 -13.19
N ARG A 126 23.29 17.70 -13.31
CA ARG A 126 22.24 17.34 -14.27
C ARG A 126 21.28 16.32 -13.66
N GLY A 127 20.08 16.28 -14.21
CA GLY A 127 19.05 15.31 -13.82
C GLY A 127 18.50 15.57 -12.42
N ALA A 128 18.50 14.57 -11.55
CA ALA A 128 18.01 14.69 -10.18
C ALA A 128 18.88 15.62 -9.32
N PHE A 129 20.10 15.95 -9.75
CA PHE A 129 20.98 16.90 -9.07
C PHE A 129 20.90 18.28 -9.70
N ARG A 130 20.98 19.32 -8.87
CA ARG A 130 21.07 20.72 -9.28
C ARG A 130 22.11 21.45 -8.42
N GLY A 131 22.91 22.32 -9.04
CA GLY A 131 23.77 23.25 -8.31
C GLY A 131 22.94 24.29 -7.56
N SER A 132 23.22 24.49 -6.28
CA SER A 132 22.57 25.44 -5.39
C SER A 132 23.60 26.22 -4.56
N THR A 133 23.18 27.33 -3.94
CA THR A 133 23.98 27.96 -2.87
C THR A 133 24.02 27.04 -1.66
N ALA A 134 25.17 26.92 -1.00
CA ALA A 134 25.28 26.12 0.21
C ALA A 134 24.34 26.65 1.29
N ILE A 135 23.58 25.74 1.92
CA ILE A 135 22.68 26.07 3.05
C ILE A 135 23.50 26.31 4.33
N TYR A 136 24.61 25.59 4.49
CA TYR A 136 25.54 25.69 5.63
C TYR A 136 26.99 25.80 5.14
N PRO A 137 27.41 26.97 4.61
CA PRO A 137 28.74 27.17 4.02
C PRO A 137 29.90 26.83 4.98
N GLU A 138 29.71 27.04 6.29
CA GLU A 138 30.65 26.74 7.35
C GLU A 138 30.95 25.24 7.55
N ASN A 139 30.04 24.37 7.11
CA ASN A 139 30.19 22.91 7.17
C ASN A 139 30.78 22.32 5.89
N GLY A 140 31.23 23.16 4.95
CA GLY A 140 31.84 22.74 3.70
C GLY A 140 33.18 22.01 3.93
N ALA A 141 33.50 21.06 3.04
CA ALA A 141 34.75 20.27 3.09
C ALA A 141 36.04 21.12 2.96
N SER A 142 35.92 22.40 2.60
CA SER A 142 37.03 23.35 2.60
C SER A 142 36.49 24.76 2.88
N PRO A 143 37.21 25.59 3.66
CA PRO A 143 36.87 27.00 3.79
C PRO A 143 36.93 27.64 2.40
N PRO A 144 35.99 28.55 2.06
CA PRO A 144 36.02 29.22 0.77
C PRO A 144 37.34 29.96 0.61
N GLN A 145 38.17 29.53 -0.36
CA GLN A 145 39.49 30.13 -0.62
C GLN A 145 39.42 31.53 -1.25
N LYS A 146 38.21 32.00 -1.57
CA LYS A 146 37.91 33.32 -2.17
C LYS A 146 36.70 33.94 -1.44
N ASN A 147 36.46 35.24 -1.61
CA ASN A 147 35.23 35.94 -1.19
C ASN A 147 33.97 35.50 -1.98
N TRP A 148 33.89 34.22 -2.35
CA TRP A 148 32.81 33.65 -3.13
C TRP A 148 31.83 32.95 -2.19
N ALA A 149 30.54 32.95 -2.55
CA ALA A 149 29.55 32.15 -1.86
C ALA A 149 29.95 30.67 -1.93
N ALA A 150 29.76 29.92 -0.85
CA ALA A 150 29.92 28.47 -0.91
C ALA A 150 28.75 27.85 -1.67
N TRP A 151 29.02 26.75 -2.36
CA TRP A 151 28.07 26.08 -3.24
C TRP A 151 27.72 24.69 -2.73
N GLY A 152 26.54 24.22 -3.09
CA GLY A 152 25.99 22.91 -2.74
C GLY A 152 25.34 22.24 -3.95
N TYR A 153 24.94 20.99 -3.74
CA TYR A 153 24.12 20.24 -4.68
C TYR A 153 22.84 19.81 -3.98
N ASP A 154 21.70 20.12 -4.59
CA ASP A 154 20.41 19.63 -4.14
C ASP A 154 20.09 18.33 -4.89
N PHE A 155 19.61 17.32 -4.15
CA PHE A 155 18.95 16.16 -4.75
C PHE A 155 17.45 16.38 -4.78
N ARG A 156 16.86 16.36 -5.98
CA ARG A 156 15.44 16.49 -6.21
C ARG A 156 14.99 15.57 -7.34
N ALA A 157 14.46 14.40 -6.97
CA ALA A 157 13.91 13.43 -7.94
C ALA A 157 12.85 14.04 -8.88
N SER A 158 12.06 15.01 -8.39
CA SER A 158 11.03 15.70 -9.20
C SER A 158 11.56 16.48 -10.40
N ASN A 159 12.88 16.64 -10.54
CA ASN A 159 13.48 17.22 -11.74
C ASN A 159 13.41 16.27 -12.96
N VAL A 160 13.33 14.95 -12.74
CA VAL A 160 13.43 13.94 -13.81
C VAL A 160 12.32 12.89 -13.77
N VAL A 161 11.61 12.75 -12.65
CA VAL A 161 10.50 11.80 -12.51
C VAL A 161 9.32 12.42 -11.77
N PRO A 162 8.07 11.97 -12.02
CA PRO A 162 6.94 12.34 -11.17
C PRO A 162 7.15 11.86 -9.73
N THR A 163 6.82 12.71 -8.76
CA THR A 163 6.87 12.38 -7.33
C THR A 163 5.50 12.60 -6.68
N ALA A 164 5.20 11.85 -5.63
CA ALA A 164 3.99 11.98 -4.82
C ALA A 164 4.32 11.74 -3.34
N ASN A 165 3.32 11.90 -2.46
CA ASN A 165 3.47 11.63 -1.02
C ASN A 165 3.66 10.13 -0.70
N GLU A 166 3.45 9.24 -1.67
CA GLU A 166 3.62 7.79 -1.55
C GLU A 166 4.40 7.27 -2.77
N ASN A 167 5.36 6.37 -2.54
CA ASN A 167 6.05 5.67 -3.62
C ASN A 167 5.10 4.65 -4.26
N ARG A 168 4.74 4.85 -5.53
CA ARG A 168 3.81 3.98 -6.25
C ARG A 168 4.20 3.82 -7.70
N VAL A 169 3.98 2.62 -8.22
CA VAL A 169 3.99 2.37 -9.66
C VAL A 169 2.69 2.87 -10.29
N LEU A 170 2.66 2.97 -11.63
CA LEU A 170 1.41 3.21 -12.35
C LEU A 170 0.38 2.14 -11.94
N ASN A 171 -0.79 2.57 -11.53
CA ASN A 171 -1.84 1.70 -10.99
C ASN A 171 -3.23 2.19 -11.42
N ILE A 172 -4.21 1.29 -11.35
CA ILE A 172 -5.62 1.58 -11.58
C ILE A 172 -6.43 1.05 -10.39
N GLY A 173 -7.48 1.78 -10.03
CA GLY A 173 -8.36 1.40 -8.93
C GLY A 173 -9.32 0.28 -9.31
N ALA A 174 -9.52 -0.65 -8.37
CA ALA A 174 -10.53 -1.71 -8.42
C ALA A 174 -11.09 -1.90 -7.00
N THR A 175 -12.32 -2.42 -6.90
CA THR A 175 -12.98 -2.63 -5.60
C THR A 175 -12.51 -3.94 -4.98
N PRO A 176 -11.73 -3.93 -3.87
CA PRO A 176 -11.39 -5.15 -3.16
C PRO A 176 -12.64 -5.77 -2.52
N ALA A 177 -12.96 -7.00 -2.89
CA ALA A 177 -14.15 -7.69 -2.44
C ALA A 177 -13.82 -9.06 -1.81
N ILE A 178 -14.72 -9.54 -0.96
CA ILE A 178 -14.72 -10.89 -0.38
C ILE A 178 -16.02 -11.61 -0.75
N TYR A 179 -15.92 -12.86 -1.19
CA TYR A 179 -17.09 -13.68 -1.45
C TYR A 179 -17.58 -14.37 -0.18
N LEU A 180 -18.85 -14.15 0.17
CA LEU A 180 -19.55 -14.81 1.27
C LEU A 180 -20.69 -15.73 0.79
N GLY A 181 -21.10 -15.61 -0.48
CA GLY A 181 -22.11 -16.48 -1.11
C GLY A 181 -23.54 -16.32 -0.60
N VAL A 182 -23.81 -15.23 0.11
CA VAL A 182 -25.11 -14.88 0.73
C VAL A 182 -25.46 -13.43 0.48
#